data_AF-A0A838RUL3-F1
#
_entry.id   AF-A0A838RUL3-F1
#
_cell.length_a   1.000
_cell.length_b   1.000
_cell.length_c   1.000
_cell.angle_alpha   90.00
_cell.angle_beta   90.00
_cell.angle_gamma   90.00
#
_symmetry.space_group_name_H-M   'P 1'
#
loop_
_entity.id
_entity.type
_entity.pdbx_description
1 polymer ?
#
loop_
_entity_poly.entity_id
_entity_poly.type
_entity_poly.pdbx_seq_one_letter_code
_entity_poly.pdbx_strand_id
1 'polypeptide(L)'
;MPWDGDDLAGKMEETLERQQAAVDARANKSTGSAEDRARIARLESLRLSRSRIMGQLSRATVPAHRTMLERALQAIDDQMSEQQ
;
A
#
# COMPACT_ATOMS: atom_id res chain seq x y z
N MET A 1 -37.07 43.39 -17.50
CA MET A 1 -36.16 42.32 -17.93
C MET A 1 -35.96 41.39 -16.74
N PRO A 2 -36.50 40.16 -16.77
CA PRO A 2 -36.15 39.15 -15.77
C PRO A 2 -34.68 38.77 -16.00
N TRP A 3 -33.88 38.90 -14.95
CA TRP A 3 -32.43 38.70 -15.01
C TRP A 3 -32.11 37.21 -15.19
N ASP A 4 -31.09 36.91 -16.00
CA ASP A 4 -30.41 35.60 -16.21
C ASP A 4 -29.80 34.97 -14.92
N GLY A 5 -30.25 35.38 -13.74
CA GLY A 5 -29.73 34.91 -12.45
C GLY A 5 -29.98 33.43 -12.19
N ASP A 6 -31.07 32.88 -12.74
CA ASP A 6 -31.44 31.47 -12.58
C ASP A 6 -30.55 30.56 -13.45
N ASP A 7 -30.26 31.00 -14.69
CA ASP A 7 -29.38 30.29 -15.62
C ASP A 7 -27.91 30.29 -15.15
N LEU A 8 -27.49 31.38 -14.47
CA LEU A 8 -26.18 31.49 -13.86
C LEU A 8 -26.04 30.61 -12.59
N ALA A 9 -27.10 30.52 -11.78
CA ALA A 9 -27.13 29.70 -10.57
C ALA A 9 -27.04 28.21 -10.91
N GLY A 10 -27.82 27.73 -11.89
CA GLY A 10 -27.76 26.34 -12.35
C GLY A 10 -26.40 25.94 -12.92
N LYS A 11 -25.73 26.85 -13.65
CA LYS A 11 -24.36 26.62 -14.15
C LYS A 11 -23.33 26.54 -13.03
N MET A 12 -23.45 27.40 -12.00
CA MET A 12 -22.55 27.34 -10.85
C MET A 12 -22.73 26.03 -10.07
N GLU A 13 -23.96 25.58 -9.87
CA GLU A 13 -24.27 24.31 -9.20
C GLU A 13 -23.71 23.11 -9.97
N GLU A 14 -23.89 23.05 -11.29
CA GLU A 14 -23.30 21.98 -12.14
C GLU A 14 -21.76 21.97 -12.09
N THR A 15 -21.13 23.15 -12.06
CA THR A 15 -19.66 23.23 -11.92
C THR A 15 -19.17 22.78 -10.55
N LEU A 16 -19.92 23.07 -9.49
CA LEU A 16 -19.60 22.66 -8.13
C LEU A 16 -19.73 21.14 -7.97
N GLU A 17 -20.81 20.55 -8.50
CA GLU A 17 -21.03 19.10 -8.49
C GLU A 17 -19.92 18.36 -9.28
N ARG A 18 -19.56 18.84 -10.47
CA ARG A 18 -18.43 18.26 -11.23
C ARG A 18 -17.10 18.39 -10.47
N GLN A 19 -16.87 19.52 -9.81
CA GLN A 19 -15.65 19.73 -9.05
C GLN A 19 -15.58 18.80 -7.84
N GLN A 20 -16.69 18.64 -7.11
CA GLN A 20 -16.80 17.74 -5.97
C GLN A 20 -16.56 16.29 -6.39
N ALA A 21 -17.20 15.83 -7.47
CA ALA A 21 -17.00 14.48 -8.01
C ALA A 21 -15.54 14.23 -8.45
N ALA A 22 -14.86 15.24 -9.01
CA ALA A 22 -13.45 15.13 -9.39
C ALA A 22 -12.50 15.08 -8.19
N VAL A 23 -12.82 15.81 -7.12
CA VAL A 23 -12.08 15.77 -5.85
C VAL A 23 -12.25 14.40 -5.18
N ASP A 24 -13.47 13.89 -5.10
CA ASP A 24 -13.75 12.58 -4.49
C ASP A 24 -13.07 11.44 -5.29
N ALA A 25 -13.11 11.50 -6.62
CA ALA A 25 -12.41 10.54 -7.47
C ALA A 25 -10.88 10.58 -7.31
N ARG A 26 -10.29 11.76 -7.08
CA ARG A 26 -8.85 11.91 -6.82
C ARG A 26 -8.49 11.45 -5.41
N ALA A 27 -9.30 11.78 -4.42
CA ALA A 27 -9.12 11.35 -3.04
C ALA A 27 -9.09 9.81 -2.97
N ASN A 28 -10.06 9.15 -3.60
CA ASN A 28 -10.17 7.69 -3.59
C ASN A 28 -9.01 6.98 -4.32
N LYS A 29 -8.45 7.58 -5.39
CA LYS A 29 -7.25 7.07 -6.07
C LYS A 29 -5.98 7.28 -5.24
N SER A 30 -5.90 8.37 -4.49
CA SER A 30 -4.72 8.70 -3.69
C SER A 30 -4.56 7.80 -2.46
N THR A 31 -5.67 7.42 -1.82
CA THR A 31 -5.68 6.48 -0.69
C THR A 31 -5.25 5.08 -1.14
N GLY A 32 -5.80 4.56 -2.24
CA GLY A 32 -5.34 3.29 -2.82
C GLY A 32 -3.84 3.28 -3.12
N SER A 33 -3.32 4.39 -3.69
CA SER A 33 -1.89 4.52 -3.98
C SER A 33 -1.00 4.57 -2.72
N ALA A 34 -1.47 5.10 -1.59
CA ALA A 34 -0.70 5.11 -0.35
C ALA A 34 -0.66 3.73 0.32
N GLU A 35 -1.80 3.03 0.37
CA GLU A 35 -1.91 1.68 0.92
C GLU A 35 -1.14 0.66 0.08
N ASP A 36 -1.22 0.75 -1.25
CA ASP A 36 -0.46 -0.12 -2.14
C ASP A 36 1.05 0.11 -2.01
N ARG A 37 1.49 1.36 -1.91
CA ARG A 37 2.91 1.68 -1.64
C ARG A 37 3.36 1.11 -0.28
N ALA A 38 2.52 1.20 0.75
CA ALA A 38 2.81 0.63 2.05
C ALA A 38 2.88 -0.92 1.97
N ARG A 39 1.99 -1.57 1.22
CA ARG A 39 2.03 -3.02 0.99
C ARG A 39 3.31 -3.45 0.28
N ILE A 40 3.70 -2.74 -0.79
CA ILE A 40 4.94 -3.01 -1.52
C ILE A 40 6.16 -2.82 -0.62
N ALA A 41 6.23 -1.72 0.14
CA ALA A 41 7.35 -1.46 1.05
C ALA A 41 7.49 -2.56 2.13
N ARG A 42 6.36 -3.06 2.67
CA ARG A 42 6.35 -4.19 3.61
C ARG A 42 6.89 -5.45 2.94
N LEU A 43 6.40 -5.82 1.76
CA LEU A 43 6.90 -6.98 1.01
C LEU A 43 8.40 -6.89 0.71
N GLU A 44 8.90 -5.71 0.33
CA GLU A 44 10.32 -5.47 0.10
C GLU A 44 11.15 -5.65 1.38
N SER A 45 10.66 -5.14 2.52
CA SER A 45 11.33 -5.33 3.81
C SER A 45 11.40 -6.81 4.22
N LEU A 46 10.33 -7.58 3.98
CA LEU A 46 10.29 -9.03 4.23
C LEU A 46 11.30 -9.76 3.34
N ARG A 47 11.35 -9.42 2.05
CA ARG A 47 12.33 -9.99 1.09
C ARG A 47 13.77 -9.73 1.51
N LEU A 48 14.06 -8.51 1.98
CA LEU A 48 15.41 -8.16 2.47
C LEU A 48 15.76 -8.95 3.73
N SER A 49 14.82 -9.09 4.67
CA SER A 49 15.01 -9.89 5.88
C SER A 49 15.26 -11.36 5.55
N ARG A 50 14.46 -11.94 4.64
CA ARG A 50 14.63 -13.30 4.12
C ARG A 50 16.04 -13.54 3.56
N SER A 51 16.51 -12.62 2.71
CA SER A 51 17.85 -12.70 2.11
C SER A 51 18.95 -12.72 3.18
N ARG A 52 18.83 -11.88 4.23
CA ARG A 52 19.78 -11.84 5.35
C ARG A 52 19.80 -13.17 6.11
N ILE A 53 18.63 -13.73 6.44
CA ILE A 53 18.53 -14.99 7.17
C ILE A 53 19.12 -16.14 6.35
N MET A 54 18.86 -16.20 5.04
CA MET A 54 19.50 -17.19 4.16
C MET A 54 21.03 -17.04 4.15
N GLY A 55 21.54 -15.81 4.13
CA GLY A 55 22.97 -15.52 4.27
C GLY A 55 23.54 -16.02 5.61
N GLN A 56 22.82 -15.82 6.71
CA GLN A 56 23.23 -16.32 8.02
C GLN A 56 23.18 -17.85 8.11
N LEU A 57 22.15 -18.50 7.54
CA LEU A 57 22.03 -19.95 7.47
C LEU A 57 23.21 -20.60 6.75
N SER A 58 23.68 -19.99 5.66
CA SER A 58 24.84 -20.50 4.92
C SER A 58 26.14 -20.54 5.74
N ARG A 59 26.23 -19.71 6.79
CA ARG A 59 27.41 -19.57 7.66
C ARG A 59 27.21 -20.19 9.04
N ALA A 60 25.98 -20.56 9.39
CA ALA A 60 25.65 -21.07 10.72
C ALA A 60 26.17 -22.51 10.90
N THR A 61 27.10 -22.68 11.83
CA THR A 61 27.69 -23.98 12.17
C THR A 61 27.09 -24.60 13.44
N VAL A 62 26.48 -23.77 14.30
CA VAL A 62 25.86 -24.21 15.56
C VAL A 62 24.44 -24.70 15.29
N PRO A 63 24.08 -25.95 15.63
CA PRO A 63 22.75 -26.52 15.34
C PRO A 63 21.59 -25.70 15.91
N ALA A 64 21.70 -25.27 17.18
CA ALA A 64 20.66 -24.47 17.83
C ALA A 64 20.43 -23.11 17.12
N HIS A 65 21.52 -22.44 16.71
CA HIS A 65 21.42 -21.18 15.95
C HIS A 65 20.81 -21.42 14.57
N ARG A 66 21.17 -22.52 13.91
CA ARG A 66 20.61 -22.90 12.62
C ARG A 66 19.10 -23.16 12.71
N THR A 67 18.64 -23.91 13.70
CA THR A 67 17.20 -24.16 13.95
C THR A 67 16.45 -22.86 14.23
N MET A 68 17.04 -21.93 14.99
CA MET A 68 16.45 -20.62 15.23
C MET A 68 16.28 -19.84 13.91
N LEU A 69 17.31 -19.81 13.07
CA LEU A 69 17.25 -19.13 11.76
C LEU A 69 16.26 -19.80 10.80
N GLU A 70 16.14 -21.13 10.80
CA GLU A 70 15.14 -21.87 10.01
C GLU A 70 13.71 -21.50 10.43
N ARG A 71 13.44 -21.42 11.74
CA ARG A 71 12.13 -20.98 12.25
C ARG A 71 11.82 -19.53 11.87
N ALA A 72 12.82 -18.65 11.97
CA ALA A 72 12.67 -17.26 11.58
C ALA A 72 12.43 -17.12 10.06
N LEU A 73 13.08 -17.96 9.24
CA LEU A 73 12.86 -18.00 7.79
C LEU A 73 11.43 -18.44 7.48
N GLN A 74 10.94 -19.51 8.12
CA GLN A 74 9.57 -19.98 7.94
C GLN A 74 8.54 -18.88 8.29
N ALA A 75 8.72 -18.20 9.41
CA ALA A 75 7.81 -17.12 9.83
C ALA A 75 7.75 -15.97 8.81
N ILE A 76 8.86 -15.65 8.13
CA ILE A 76 8.88 -14.64 7.07
C ILE A 76 8.19 -15.15 5.81
N ASP A 77 8.41 -16.41 5.42
CA ASP A 77 7.76 -17.00 4.25
C ASP A 77 6.23 -17.09 4.46
N ASP A 78 5.77 -17.36 5.69
CA ASP A 78 4.35 -17.32 6.05
C ASP A 78 3.78 -15.88 5.92
N GLN A 79 4.46 -14.89 6.49
CA GLN A 79 4.06 -13.47 6.35
C GLN A 79 4.04 -12.99 4.89
N MET A 80 4.98 -13.47 4.07
CA MET A 80 5.00 -13.14 2.65
C MET A 80 3.87 -13.82 1.86
N SER A 81 3.38 -14.97 2.32
CA SER A 81 2.25 -15.67 1.72
C SER A 81 0.92 -15.03 2.09
N GLU A 82 0.80 -14.49 3.30
CA GLU A 82 -0.38 -13.73 3.76
C GLU A 82 -0.53 -12.36 3.07
N GLN A 83 0.56 -11.78 2.56
CA GLN A 83 0.56 -10.49 1.86
C GLN A 83 0.48 -10.60 0.33
N GLN A 84 0.38 -11.82 -0.21
CA GLN A 84 0.22 -12.11 -1.64
C GLN A 84 -1.23 -12.11 -2.10
#